data_AF-A0A926C2S3-F1
#
_entry.id   AF-A0A926C2S3-F1
#
_cell.length_a   1.000
_cell.length_b   1.000
_cell.length_c   1.000
_cell.angle_alpha   90.00
_cell.angle_beta   90.00
_cell.angle_gamma   90.00
#
_symmetry.space_group_name_H-M   'P 1'
#
loop_
_entity.id
_entity.type
_entity.pdbx_description
1 polymer ?
#
loop_
_entity_poly.entity_id
_entity_poly.type
_entity_poly.pdbx_seq_one_letter_code
_entity_poly.pdbx_strand_id
1 'polypeptide(L)'
;NISNQPFLLPANTKPTFYISYGPLPETIQLISALPHMHRLGRTVKTFAITPDGDLINFVKIDDWDYNWQLTYQFRELLTLPKGTVILAEATYDNTDQNPLNPNRPARPVGYGWSSTDEMLNVVLYYVK
;
A
#
# COMPACT_ATOMS: atom_id res chain seq x y z
N ASN A 1 8.07 2.90 -5.13
CA ASN A 1 9.02 2.00 -4.44
C ASN A 1 8.81 2.09 -2.94
N ILE A 2 9.00 1.00 -2.21
CA ILE A 2 9.03 1.03 -0.74
C ILE A 2 10.25 1.84 -0.33
N SER A 3 10.06 2.87 0.50
CA SER A 3 11.07 3.88 0.83
C SER A 3 11.91 3.53 2.06
N ASN A 4 11.35 2.82 3.04
CA ASN A 4 12.05 2.36 4.23
C ASN A 4 12.54 0.90 4.08
N GLN A 5 13.44 0.68 3.12
CA GLN A 5 14.06 -0.62 2.86
C GLN A 5 14.95 -1.09 4.04
N PRO A 6 15.16 -2.40 4.20
CA PRO A 6 14.59 -3.49 3.40
C PRO A 6 13.12 -3.76 3.76
N PHE A 7 12.32 -4.23 2.79
CA PHE A 7 10.99 -4.78 3.08
C PHE A 7 11.10 -6.18 3.70
N LEU A 8 11.28 -6.21 5.01
CA LEU A 8 11.40 -7.41 5.82
C LEU A 8 10.58 -7.23 7.09
N LEU A 9 9.63 -8.13 7.33
CA LEU A 9 8.82 -8.19 8.54
C LEU A 9 9.47 -9.18 9.51
N PRO A 10 10.16 -8.74 10.59
CA PRO A 10 10.71 -9.66 11.57
C PRO A 10 9.61 -10.45 12.27
N ALA A 11 9.95 -11.66 12.74
CA ALA A 11 9.04 -12.46 13.56
C ALA A 11 8.64 -11.70 14.83
N ASN A 12 7.37 -11.82 15.23
CA ASN A 12 6.82 -11.22 16.44
C ASN A 12 6.90 -9.69 16.48
N THR A 13 6.69 -9.05 15.33
CA THR A 13 6.64 -7.58 15.21
C THR A 13 5.43 -7.10 14.41
N LYS A 14 5.14 -5.80 14.52
CA LYS A 14 4.08 -5.10 13.78
C LYS A 14 4.64 -3.89 13.03
N PRO A 15 5.42 -4.11 11.95
CA PRO A 15 6.12 -3.03 11.27
C PRO A 15 5.17 -2.18 10.41
N THR A 16 5.64 -0.97 10.09
CA THR A 16 5.00 -0.06 9.14
C THR A 16 5.95 0.17 7.96
N PHE A 17 5.42 0.17 6.74
CA PHE A 17 6.16 0.44 5.53
C PHE A 17 5.50 1.56 4.71
N TYR A 18 6.34 2.25 3.95
CA TYR A 18 5.92 3.39 3.15
C TYR A 18 6.29 3.18 1.69
N ILE A 19 5.41 3.54 0.76
CA ILE A 19 5.72 3.71 -0.65
C ILE A 19 5.90 5.19 -0.95
N SER A 20 6.87 5.50 -1.81
CA SER A 20 6.92 6.77 -2.54
C SER A 20 7.13 6.52 -4.05
N TYR A 21 6.40 7.26 -4.88
CA TYR A 21 6.51 7.25 -6.33
C TYR A 21 6.30 8.66 -6.91
N GLY A 22 7.11 9.02 -7.90
CA GLY A 22 7.14 10.35 -8.50
C GLY A 22 8.46 11.06 -8.21
N PRO A 23 8.54 12.38 -8.46
CA PRO A 23 7.46 13.26 -8.95
C PRO A 23 6.89 12.81 -10.31
N LEU A 24 5.57 12.97 -10.52
CA LEU A 24 4.94 12.63 -11.80
C LEU A 24 5.50 13.49 -12.95
N PRO A 25 5.83 12.93 -14.12
CA PRO A 25 6.40 13.68 -15.23
C PRO A 25 5.37 14.56 -15.97
N GLU A 26 4.08 14.26 -15.80
CA GLU A 26 2.95 14.91 -16.45
C GLU A 26 1.70 14.85 -15.56
N THR A 27 0.69 15.65 -15.89
CA THR A 27 -0.61 15.61 -15.21
C THR A 27 -1.37 14.36 -15.64
N ILE A 28 -2.01 13.67 -14.70
CA ILE A 28 -2.85 12.51 -14.96
C ILE A 28 -4.22 12.65 -14.29
N GLN A 29 -5.22 12.00 -14.87
CA GLN A 29 -6.54 11.84 -14.28
C GLN A 29 -6.69 10.42 -13.74
N LEU A 30 -6.72 10.29 -12.41
CA LEU A 30 -6.81 9.00 -11.73
C LEU A 30 -8.26 8.51 -11.69
N ILE A 31 -8.49 7.28 -12.16
CA ILE A 31 -9.80 6.61 -12.26
C ILE A 31 -10.07 5.75 -11.03
N SER A 32 -9.07 4.97 -10.62
CA SER A 32 -9.19 4.02 -9.52
C SER A 32 -7.84 3.64 -8.94
N ALA A 33 -7.87 3.08 -7.73
CA ALA A 33 -6.70 2.54 -7.04
C ALA A 33 -6.96 1.14 -6.49
N LEU A 34 -5.96 0.28 -6.54
CA LEU A 34 -5.95 -1.06 -5.97
C LEU A 34 -4.72 -1.19 -5.06
N PRO A 35 -4.86 -0.91 -3.76
CA PRO A 35 -3.87 -1.31 -2.76
C PRO A 35 -3.82 -2.84 -2.69
N HIS A 36 -2.63 -3.40 -2.49
CA HIS A 36 -2.41 -4.86 -2.46
C HIS A 36 -1.38 -5.24 -1.40
N MET A 37 -1.80 -6.11 -0.48
CA MET A 37 -1.00 -6.74 0.58
C MET A 37 -1.48 -8.18 0.79
N HIS A 38 -0.67 -9.02 1.41
CA HIS A 38 -1.07 -10.41 1.71
C HIS A 38 -1.66 -10.54 3.13
N ARG A 39 -1.44 -11.70 3.77
CA ARG A 39 -2.16 -12.17 4.96
C ARG A 39 -1.80 -11.43 6.24
N LEU A 40 -0.63 -10.79 6.29
CA LEU A 40 -0.11 -10.07 7.45
C LEU A 40 -0.47 -8.58 7.40
N GLY A 41 -0.89 -8.04 6.26
CA GLY A 41 -1.37 -6.66 6.14
C GLY A 41 -2.53 -6.38 7.11
N ARG A 42 -2.55 -5.18 7.72
CA ARG A 42 -3.57 -4.73 8.69
C ARG A 42 -4.23 -3.43 8.27
N THR A 43 -3.46 -2.44 7.84
CA THR A 43 -4.00 -1.17 7.36
C THR A 43 -3.27 -0.74 6.09
N VAL A 44 -3.96 0.01 5.24
CA VAL A 44 -3.34 0.71 4.13
C VAL A 44 -4.00 2.05 3.88
N LYS A 45 -3.17 3.07 3.68
CA LYS A 45 -3.59 4.40 3.26
C LYS A 45 -2.79 4.80 2.03
N THR A 46 -3.46 5.19 0.96
CA THR A 46 -2.85 5.69 -0.28
C THR A 46 -3.29 7.12 -0.52
N PHE A 47 -2.33 7.97 -0.89
CA PHE A 47 -2.54 9.41 -1.05
C PHE A 47 -1.45 10.01 -1.94
N ALA A 48 -1.57 11.30 -2.23
CA ALA A 48 -0.56 12.06 -2.95
C ALA A 48 -0.40 13.47 -2.37
N ILE A 49 0.77 14.06 -2.60
CA ILE A 49 1.09 15.44 -2.28
C ILE A 49 1.40 16.15 -3.61
N THR A 50 0.64 17.21 -3.93
CA THR A 50 0.83 18.01 -5.14
C THR A 50 2.08 18.91 -5.01
N PRO A 51 2.59 19.51 -6.11
CA PRO A 51 3.69 20.48 -6.03
C PRO A 51 3.41 21.67 -5.12
N ASP A 52 2.14 22.05 -5.00
CA ASP A 52 1.68 23.17 -4.16
C ASP A 52 1.48 22.76 -2.69
N GLY A 53 1.66 21.48 -2.37
CA GLY A 53 1.57 20.93 -1.01
C GLY A 53 0.19 20.38 -0.64
N ASP A 54 -0.76 20.31 -1.58
CA ASP A 54 -2.10 19.78 -1.31
C ASP A 54 -2.08 18.26 -1.13
N LEU A 55 -2.86 17.79 -0.15
CA LEU A 55 -3.06 16.37 0.10
C LEU A 55 -4.27 15.85 -0.69
N ILE A 56 -4.05 14.87 -1.58
CA ILE A 56 -5.11 14.17 -2.30
C ILE A 56 -5.19 12.74 -1.77
N ASN A 57 -6.31 12.38 -1.12
CA ASN A 57 -6.52 11.03 -0.59
C ASN A 57 -7.12 10.11 -1.64
N PHE A 58 -6.69 8.84 -1.64
CA PHE A 58 -7.20 7.80 -2.53
C PHE A 58 -8.02 6.77 -1.73
N VAL A 59 -7.37 5.76 -1.17
CA VAL A 59 -8.00 4.65 -0.47
C VAL A 59 -7.45 4.56 0.95
N LYS A 60 -8.34 4.35 1.92
CA LYS A 60 -7.98 4.04 3.31
C LYS A 60 -8.75 2.81 3.74
N ILE A 61 -8.04 1.78 4.20
CA ILE A 61 -8.59 0.55 4.75
C ILE A 61 -7.99 0.40 6.15
N ASP A 62 -8.84 0.50 7.16
CA ASP A 62 -8.46 0.43 8.58
C ASP A 62 -8.44 -0.99 9.14
N ASP A 63 -9.08 -1.95 8.44
CA ASP A 63 -9.06 -3.37 8.78
C ASP A 63 -8.95 -4.19 7.49
N TRP A 64 -7.70 -4.44 7.08
CA TRP A 64 -7.39 -5.15 5.85
C TRP A 64 -7.76 -6.62 5.96
N ASP A 65 -8.60 -7.08 5.04
CA ASP A 65 -8.87 -8.49 4.80
C ASP A 65 -8.12 -8.94 3.54
N TYR A 66 -7.32 -9.99 3.67
CA TYR A 66 -6.60 -10.61 2.55
C TYR A 66 -7.53 -11.04 1.40
N ASN A 67 -8.78 -11.39 1.69
CA ASN A 67 -9.78 -11.75 0.69
C ASN A 67 -10.36 -10.52 -0.02
N TRP A 68 -10.16 -9.31 0.52
CA TRP A 68 -10.68 -8.05 0.01
C TRP A 68 -9.67 -7.31 -0.87
N GLN A 69 -9.33 -7.92 -2.01
CA GLN A 69 -8.41 -7.33 -2.99
C GLN A 69 -9.18 -6.72 -4.17
N LEU A 70 -9.86 -5.60 -3.91
CA LEU A 70 -10.69 -4.91 -4.90
C LEU A 70 -10.07 -3.63 -5.42
N THR A 71 -10.40 -3.32 -6.68
CA THR A 71 -10.14 -2.02 -7.28
C THR A 71 -11.20 -1.02 -6.82
N TYR A 72 -10.78 0.08 -6.19
CA TYR A 72 -11.65 1.15 -5.71
C TYR A 72 -11.74 2.25 -6.75
N GLN A 73 -12.91 2.36 -7.40
CA GLN A 73 -13.18 3.42 -8.36
C GLN A 73 -13.62 4.70 -7.65
N PHE A 74 -13.03 5.84 -8.04
CA PHE A 74 -13.41 7.13 -7.51
C PHE A 74 -14.73 7.61 -8.09
N ARG A 75 -15.51 8.37 -7.31
CA ARG A 75 -16.78 8.96 -7.78
C ARG A 75 -16.57 9.93 -8.93
N GLU A 76 -15.45 10.65 -8.88
CA GLU A 76 -14.98 11.59 -9.89
C GLU A 76 -13.50 11.33 -10.14
N LEU A 77 -13.00 11.67 -11.33
CA LEU A 77 -11.58 11.56 -11.63
C LEU A 77 -10.78 12.50 -10.73
N LEU A 78 -9.73 11.98 -10.10
CA LEU A 78 -8.81 12.81 -9.32
C LEU A 78 -7.71 13.34 -10.22
N THR A 79 -7.61 14.66 -10.37
CA THR A 79 -6.50 15.30 -11.09
C THR A 79 -5.24 15.26 -10.23
N LEU A 80 -4.19 14.63 -10.73
CA LEU A 80 -2.86 14.67 -10.14
C LEU A 80 -1.95 15.51 -11.05
N PRO A 81 -1.63 16.77 -10.69
CA PRO A 81 -0.76 17.62 -11.49
C PRO A 81 0.63 17.01 -11.69
N LYS A 82 1.30 17.38 -12.80
CA LYS A 82 2.74 17.16 -12.99
C LYS A 82 3.50 17.59 -11.73
N GLY A 83 4.45 16.77 -11.29
CA GLY A 83 5.25 17.01 -10.08
C GLY A 83 4.65 16.46 -8.79
N THR A 84 3.42 15.93 -8.83
CA THR A 84 2.81 15.24 -7.68
C THR A 84 3.64 14.04 -7.24
N VAL A 85 3.74 13.80 -5.93
CA VAL A 85 4.35 12.60 -5.33
C VAL A 85 3.24 11.72 -4.76
N ILE A 86 3.18 10.46 -5.21
CA ILE A 86 2.24 9.45 -4.72
C ILE A 86 2.89 8.69 -3.56
N LEU A 87 2.10 8.44 -2.52
CA LEU A 87 2.53 7.87 -1.27
C LEU A 87 1.57 6.76 -0.83
N ALA A 88 2.11 5.79 -0.10
CA ALA A 88 1.30 4.86 0.68
C ALA A 88 1.94 4.59 2.03
N GLU A 89 1.11 4.30 3.02
CA GLU A 89 1.49 3.79 4.34
C GLU A 89 0.73 2.49 4.57
N ALA A 90 1.42 1.46 5.04
CA ALA A 90 0.81 0.19 5.37
C ALA A 90 1.40 -0.39 6.66
N THR A 91 0.53 -1.00 7.47
CA THR A 91 0.93 -1.71 8.69
C THR A 91 0.72 -3.21 8.55
N TYR A 92 1.52 -3.98 9.27
CA TYR A 92 1.50 -5.44 9.26
C TYR A 92 1.47 -6.01 10.67
N ASP A 93 1.06 -7.28 10.80
CA ASP A 93 1.11 -8.04 12.04
C ASP A 93 1.74 -9.42 11.80
N ASN A 94 3.05 -9.53 12.00
CA ASN A 94 3.80 -10.80 11.91
C ASN A 94 4.00 -11.44 13.29
N THR A 95 2.97 -11.43 14.14
CA THR A 95 3.02 -12.06 15.47
C THR A 95 2.41 -13.45 15.50
N ASP A 96 2.81 -14.24 16.50
CA ASP A 96 2.15 -15.51 16.85
C ASP A 96 0.69 -15.33 17.30
N GLN A 97 0.30 -14.11 17.65
CA GLN A 97 -1.07 -13.77 18.06
C GLN A 97 -1.99 -13.50 16.87
N ASN A 98 -1.47 -13.12 15.70
CA ASN A 98 -2.27 -12.90 14.50
C ASN A 98 -2.77 -14.25 13.93
N PRO A 99 -4.05 -14.62 14.05
CA PRO A 99 -4.56 -15.92 13.58
C PRO A 99 -4.44 -16.11 12.07
N LEU A 100 -4.25 -15.03 11.30
CA LEU A 100 -4.08 -15.06 9.86
C LEU A 100 -2.62 -15.30 9.43
N ASN A 101 -1.67 -15.27 10.37
CA ASN A 101 -0.27 -15.55 10.05
C ASN A 101 -0.10 -17.04 9.70
N PRO A 102 0.32 -17.37 8.46
CA PRO A 102 0.45 -18.76 8.02
C PRO A 102 1.62 -19.50 8.68
N ASN A 103 2.47 -18.79 9.44
CA ASN A 103 3.63 -19.35 10.11
C ASN A 103 3.36 -19.47 11.62
N ARG A 104 3.59 -20.68 12.14
CA ARG A 104 3.52 -20.99 13.57
C ARG A 104 4.68 -21.93 13.92
N PRO A 105 5.73 -21.44 14.62
CA PRO A 105 5.91 -20.08 15.13
C PRO A 105 6.12 -19.03 14.01
N ALA A 106 5.91 -17.76 14.34
CA ALA A 106 6.19 -16.63 13.46
C ALA A 106 7.66 -16.63 13.04
N ARG A 107 7.90 -16.31 11.77
CA ARG A 107 9.24 -16.24 11.16
C ARG A 107 9.38 -14.96 10.35
N PRO A 108 10.59 -14.50 10.04
CA PRO A 108 10.77 -13.36 9.15
C PRO A 108 10.08 -13.60 7.79
N VAL A 109 9.35 -12.60 7.30
CA VAL A 109 8.65 -12.63 6.01
C VAL A 109 9.11 -11.44 5.17
N GLY A 110 9.51 -11.69 3.92
CA GLY A 110 9.95 -10.66 2.99
C GLY A 110 8.97 -10.46 1.83
N TYR A 111 9.38 -9.62 0.88
CA TYR A 111 8.64 -9.43 -0.36
C TYR A 111 8.60 -10.72 -1.18
N GLY A 112 7.42 -11.11 -1.68
CA GLY A 112 7.31 -12.24 -2.59
C GLY A 112 5.92 -12.42 -3.18
N TRP A 113 5.81 -13.33 -4.15
CA TRP A 113 4.59 -13.58 -4.91
C TRP A 113 3.69 -14.64 -4.29
N SER A 114 4.21 -15.45 -3.36
CA SER A 114 3.41 -16.44 -2.66
C SER A 114 2.47 -15.76 -1.65
N SER A 115 1.31 -16.35 -1.41
CA SER A 115 0.41 -15.93 -0.32
C SER A 115 1.01 -16.04 1.08
N THR A 116 2.14 -16.75 1.22
CA THR A 116 2.93 -16.88 2.46
C THR A 116 4.07 -15.87 2.57
N ASP A 117 4.39 -15.18 1.48
CA ASP A 117 5.24 -14.00 1.46
C ASP A 117 4.38 -12.76 1.66
N GLU A 118 4.97 -11.57 1.69
CA GLU A 118 4.23 -10.31 1.75
C GLU A 118 4.45 -9.39 0.55
N MET A 119 3.56 -8.41 0.42
CA MET A 119 3.65 -7.35 -0.56
C MET A 119 3.21 -6.01 0.03
N LEU A 120 3.72 -4.94 -0.57
CA LEU A 120 3.15 -3.60 -0.47
C LEU A 120 3.12 -3.01 -1.88
N ASN A 121 1.98 -3.07 -2.53
CA ASN A 121 1.78 -2.55 -3.87
C ASN A 121 0.55 -1.63 -3.92
N VAL A 122 0.59 -0.66 -4.84
CA VAL A 122 -0.57 0.18 -5.17
C VAL A 122 -0.62 0.28 -6.69
N VAL A 123 -1.66 -0.30 -7.29
CA VAL A 123 -1.92 -0.18 -8.71
C VAL A 123 -2.87 1.00 -8.93
N LEU A 124 -2.50 1.90 -9.82
CA LEU A 124 -3.28 3.08 -10.17
C LEU A 124 -3.73 2.99 -11.63
N TYR A 125 -5.02 3.16 -11.87
CA TYR A 125 -5.59 3.23 -13.22
C TYR A 125 -5.85 4.69 -13.54
N TYR A 126 -5.29 5.21 -14.64
CA TYR A 126 -5.36 6.61 -14.99
C TYR A 126 -5.40 6.83 -16.50
N VAL A 127 -5.80 8.03 -16.91
CA VAL A 127 -5.64 8.56 -18.28
C VAL A 127 -4.79 9.84 -18.25
N LYS A 128 -4.25 10.19 -19.42
CA LYS A 128 -3.44 11.39 -19.63
C LYS A 128 -4.21 12.38 -20.48
#